data_AF-A0A975YFJ9-F1
#
_entry.id   AF-A0A975YFJ9-F1
#
_cell.length_a   1.000
_cell.length_b   1.000
_cell.length_c   1.000
_cell.angle_alpha   90.00
_cell.angle_beta   90.00
_cell.angle_gamma   90.00
#
_symmetry.space_group_name_H-M   'P 1'
#
loop_
_entity.id
_entity.type
_entity.pdbx_description
1 polymer ?
#
loop_
_entity_poly.entity_id
_entity_poly.type
_entity_poly.pdbx_seq_one_letter_code
_entity_poly.pdbx_strand_id
1 'polypeptide(L)'
;MQALPLPILSFVLSAAACVMIWRLEVGSALARGLFTAVFALIAATTLLTGLRFGYGVESFAPVQRVVPLFIGPLIYLGFLAYTRPPAQMRRPIVLHLSIWAIVAVLPQVIPSVRVGYDAAIAVSYLVAAIGILQIWRRGADALALAPLELTRGLRVWMLVAASMLAVMLVFDAAIAVSFATGQREEALTLISAGSVVSALGLLAAIISFSNRRTPEAAISPPPAAPTATVPDEARQLEHRTKELLVDTRLFLDTDLTLDRLAKRLHVPARALSEAINQTQNMNVSQYVNSFRLTHAAQLLATTDLTVTQVTEHSGFLTRSNFYREFERVFAMSPTAYRKAKKS
;
A
#
# COMPACT_ATOMS: atom_id res chain seq x y z
N MET A 1 7.04 -3.06 -42.56
CA MET A 1 6.00 -3.27 -41.54
C MET A 1 6.40 -2.47 -40.31
N GLN A 2 5.69 -1.37 -40.00
CA GLN A 2 5.95 -0.61 -38.78
C GLN A 2 5.42 -1.45 -37.61
N ALA A 3 6.31 -2.20 -36.96
CA ALA A 3 5.98 -2.91 -35.74
C ALA A 3 5.43 -1.89 -34.73
N LEU A 4 4.33 -2.23 -34.07
CA LEU A 4 3.77 -1.42 -32.99
C LEU A 4 4.93 -1.12 -32.01
N PRO A 5 5.29 0.15 -31.76
CA PRO A 5 6.39 0.44 -30.85
C PRO A 5 6.08 -0.24 -29.51
N LEU A 6 6.99 -1.09 -29.01
CA LEU A 6 6.93 -1.71 -27.68
C LEU A 6 6.50 -0.72 -26.56
N PRO A 7 6.84 0.59 -26.63
CA PRO A 7 6.30 1.60 -25.70
C PRO A 7 4.78 1.74 -25.69
N ILE A 8 4.07 1.54 -26.81
CA ILE A 8 2.60 1.64 -26.88
C ILE A 8 1.94 0.49 -26.11
N LEU A 9 2.49 -0.73 -26.19
CA LEU A 9 2.02 -1.84 -25.38
C LEU A 9 2.20 -1.55 -23.88
N SER A 10 3.35 -0.99 -23.51
CA SER A 10 3.66 -0.58 -22.14
C SER A 10 2.72 0.53 -21.64
N PHE A 11 2.30 1.44 -22.52
CA PHE A 11 1.28 2.44 -22.22
C PHE A 11 -0.06 1.79 -21.87
N VAL A 12 -0.54 0.84 -22.68
CA VAL A 12 -1.82 0.14 -22.43
C VAL A 12 -1.77 -0.60 -21.08
N LEU A 13 -0.68 -1.32 -20.80
CA LEU A 13 -0.51 -2.02 -19.52
C LEU A 13 -0.47 -1.06 -18.33
N SER A 14 0.21 0.07 -18.47
CA SER A 14 0.30 1.09 -17.42
C SER A 14 -1.04 1.79 -17.18
N ALA A 15 -1.80 2.08 -18.24
CA ALA A 15 -3.14 2.63 -18.14
C ALA A 15 -4.11 1.64 -17.48
N ALA A 16 -4.03 0.34 -17.82
CA ALA A 16 -4.80 -0.70 -17.17
C ALA A 16 -4.46 -0.82 -15.67
N ALA A 17 -3.17 -0.81 -15.32
CA ALA A 17 -2.72 -0.81 -13.93
C ALA A 17 -3.20 0.43 -13.15
N CYS A 18 -3.21 1.61 -13.79
CA CYS A 18 -3.73 2.86 -13.23
C CYS A 18 -5.22 2.73 -12.86
N VAL A 19 -6.05 2.25 -13.80
CA VAL A 19 -7.49 2.02 -13.57
C VAL A 19 -7.71 0.96 -12.49
N MET A 20 -6.93 -0.12 -12.49
CA MET A 20 -7.02 -1.17 -11.49
C MET A 20 -6.75 -0.61 -10.09
N ILE A 21 -5.66 0.14 -9.90
CA ILE A 21 -5.27 0.71 -8.61
C ILE A 21 -6.26 1.76 -8.12
N TRP A 22 -6.82 2.56 -9.03
CA TRP A 22 -7.88 3.49 -8.68
C TRP A 22 -9.10 2.79 -8.09
N ARG A 23 -9.44 1.60 -8.59
CA ARG A 23 -10.57 0.79 -8.12
C ARG A 23 -10.27 -0.04 -6.88
N LEU A 24 -9.00 -0.23 -6.53
CA LEU A 24 -8.60 -1.02 -5.36
C LEU A 24 -8.81 -0.26 -4.05
N GLU A 25 -9.34 -0.95 -3.04
CA GLU A 25 -9.47 -0.44 -1.68
C GLU A 25 -8.18 -0.69 -0.89
N VAL A 26 -7.17 0.15 -1.10
CA VAL A 26 -5.85 -0.01 -0.47
C VAL A 26 -5.80 0.55 0.98
N GLY A 27 -6.96 0.75 1.63
CA GLY A 27 -7.08 1.23 3.02
C GLY A 27 -6.73 2.72 3.26
N SER A 28 -6.01 3.38 2.36
CA SER A 28 -5.68 4.82 2.42
C SER A 28 -5.99 5.51 1.09
N ALA A 29 -6.92 6.47 1.09
CA ALA A 29 -7.28 7.24 -0.09
C ALA A 29 -6.11 8.06 -0.65
N LEU A 30 -5.26 8.60 0.24
CA LEU A 30 -4.06 9.35 -0.16
C LEU A 30 -3.03 8.42 -0.81
N ALA A 31 -2.74 7.27 -0.20
CA ALA A 31 -1.80 6.30 -0.76
C ALA A 31 -2.27 5.78 -2.12
N ARG A 32 -3.57 5.49 -2.24
CA ARG A 32 -4.20 5.13 -3.52
C ARG A 32 -3.99 6.20 -4.58
N GLY A 33 -4.28 7.47 -4.26
CA GLY A 33 -4.08 8.58 -5.20
C GLY A 33 -2.61 8.73 -5.64
N LEU A 34 -1.66 8.60 -4.70
CA LEU A 34 -0.23 8.65 -5.00
C LEU A 34 0.23 7.49 -5.89
N PHE A 35 -0.22 6.27 -5.62
CA PHE A 35 0.09 5.13 -6.48
C PHE A 35 -0.57 5.26 -7.85
N THR A 36 -1.84 5.67 -7.94
CA THR A 36 -2.49 5.94 -9.24
C THR A 36 -1.68 6.98 -10.05
N ALA A 37 -1.18 8.04 -9.40
CA ALA A 37 -0.33 9.01 -10.06
C ALA A 37 0.96 8.39 -10.63
N VAL A 38 1.60 7.44 -9.94
CA VAL A 38 2.77 6.72 -10.46
C VAL A 38 2.46 6.05 -11.80
N PHE A 39 1.38 5.25 -11.87
CA PHE A 39 1.03 4.54 -13.10
C PHE A 39 0.57 5.49 -14.21
N ALA A 40 -0.08 6.61 -13.86
CA ALA A 40 -0.40 7.66 -14.82
C ALA A 40 0.87 8.30 -15.41
N LEU A 41 1.90 8.57 -14.60
CA LEU A 41 3.17 9.10 -15.10
C LEU A 41 3.95 8.08 -15.94
N ILE A 42 3.93 6.79 -15.58
CA ILE A 42 4.53 5.73 -16.39
C ILE A 42 3.81 5.63 -17.75
N ALA A 43 2.47 5.67 -17.75
CA ALA A 43 1.67 5.70 -18.98
C ALA A 43 2.02 6.93 -19.84
N ALA A 44 2.11 8.12 -19.23
CA ALA A 44 2.49 9.33 -19.95
C ALA A 44 3.91 9.20 -20.56
N THR A 45 4.88 8.72 -19.79
CA THR A 45 6.27 8.54 -20.24
C THR A 45 6.37 7.56 -21.40
N THR A 46 5.69 6.42 -21.30
CA THR A 46 5.69 5.38 -22.34
C THR A 46 4.99 5.85 -23.62
N LEU A 47 3.88 6.58 -23.50
CA LEU A 47 3.20 7.21 -24.63
C LEU A 47 4.09 8.24 -25.32
N LEU A 48 4.70 9.17 -24.56
CA LEU A 48 5.58 10.20 -25.12
C LEU A 48 6.81 9.57 -25.79
N THR A 49 7.35 8.50 -25.21
CA THR A 49 8.45 7.73 -25.81
C THR A 49 8.02 7.08 -27.13
N GLY A 50 6.83 6.49 -27.17
CA GLY A 50 6.26 5.91 -28.40
C GLY A 50 6.01 6.96 -29.49
N LEU A 51 5.47 8.13 -29.14
CA LEU A 51 5.25 9.23 -30.09
C LEU A 51 6.56 9.76 -30.68
N ARG A 52 7.59 9.93 -29.84
CA ARG A 52 8.89 10.46 -30.30
C ARG A 52 9.64 9.49 -31.19
N PHE A 53 9.84 8.25 -30.74
CA PHE A 53 10.66 7.28 -31.48
C PHE A 53 9.87 6.51 -32.55
N GLY A 54 8.57 6.34 -32.38
CA GLY A 54 7.71 5.63 -33.34
C GLY A 54 7.14 6.54 -34.44
N TYR A 55 6.82 7.79 -34.12
CA TYR A 55 6.15 8.72 -35.03
C TYR A 55 6.92 10.02 -35.31
N GLY A 56 8.12 10.18 -34.74
CA GLY A 56 8.98 11.35 -34.98
C GLY A 56 8.50 12.65 -34.33
N VAL A 57 7.57 12.60 -33.37
CA VAL A 57 7.03 13.80 -32.72
C VAL A 57 8.00 14.30 -31.64
N GLU A 58 8.82 15.30 -31.95
CA GLU A 58 9.85 15.81 -31.03
C GLU A 58 9.35 16.89 -30.05
N SER A 59 8.19 17.50 -30.30
CA SER A 59 7.65 18.64 -29.53
C SER A 59 7.49 18.38 -28.03
N PHE A 60 7.38 17.11 -27.61
CA PHE A 60 7.21 16.72 -26.21
C PHE A 60 8.51 16.31 -25.51
N ALA A 61 9.66 16.36 -26.19
CA ALA A 61 10.93 15.91 -25.64
C ALA A 61 11.33 16.58 -24.29
N PRO A 62 11.08 17.89 -24.05
CA PRO A 62 11.37 18.50 -22.75
C PRO A 62 10.53 17.91 -21.62
N VAL A 63 9.24 17.69 -21.86
CA VAL A 63 8.31 17.12 -20.87
C VAL A 63 8.67 15.66 -20.59
N GLN A 64 8.95 14.88 -21.64
CA GLN A 64 9.35 13.48 -21.52
C GLN A 64 10.57 13.28 -20.61
N ARG A 65 11.53 14.22 -20.61
CA ARG A 65 12.76 14.13 -19.80
C ARG A 65 12.55 14.41 -18.32
N VAL A 66 11.53 15.19 -17.95
CA VAL A 66 11.32 15.62 -16.56
C VAL A 66 10.29 14.78 -15.82
N VAL A 67 9.31 14.20 -16.53
CA VAL A 67 8.25 13.37 -15.90
C VAL A 67 8.81 12.22 -15.04
N PRO A 68 9.83 11.46 -15.48
CA PRO A 68 10.35 10.34 -14.70
C PRO A 68 10.93 10.72 -13.33
N LEU A 69 11.36 11.99 -13.14
CA LEU A 69 11.90 12.49 -11.87
C LEU A 69 10.92 12.31 -10.69
N PHE A 70 9.62 12.27 -10.97
CA PHE A 70 8.58 12.21 -9.94
C PHE A 70 8.15 10.78 -9.58
N ILE A 71 8.53 9.77 -10.37
CA ILE A 71 8.10 8.38 -10.16
C ILE A 71 8.59 7.85 -8.80
N GLY A 72 9.90 7.92 -8.53
CA GLY A 72 10.48 7.49 -7.26
C GLY A 72 9.83 8.16 -6.03
N PRO A 73 9.79 9.51 -5.98
CA PRO A 73 9.16 10.27 -4.91
C PRO A 73 7.70 9.88 -4.66
N LEU A 74 6.91 9.69 -5.72
CA LEU A 74 5.50 9.29 -5.57
C LEU A 74 5.36 7.88 -5.00
N ILE A 75 6.19 6.91 -5.43
CA ILE A 75 6.21 5.56 -4.85
C ILE A 75 6.57 5.64 -3.36
N TYR A 76 7.64 6.36 -3.01
CA TYR A 76 8.06 6.55 -1.63
C TYR A 76 6.97 7.22 -0.78
N LEU A 77 6.38 8.31 -1.27
CA LEU A 77 5.29 9.02 -0.59
C LEU A 77 4.04 8.13 -0.44
N GLY A 78 3.75 7.27 -1.43
CA GLY A 78 2.66 6.30 -1.38
C GLY A 78 2.83 5.31 -0.22
N PHE A 79 4.04 4.78 -0.02
CA PHE A 79 4.33 3.94 1.14
C PHE A 79 4.38 4.74 2.45
N LEU A 80 4.94 5.95 2.43
CA LEU A 80 4.99 6.84 3.59
C LEU A 80 3.59 7.20 4.10
N ALA A 81 2.59 7.28 3.23
CA ALA A 81 1.20 7.54 3.58
C ALA A 81 0.56 6.44 4.46
N TYR A 82 1.16 5.26 4.56
CA TYR A 82 0.75 4.23 5.53
C TYR A 82 1.41 4.37 6.91
N THR A 83 2.38 5.27 7.03
CA THR A 83 3.15 5.48 8.26
C THR A 83 2.69 6.72 9.03
N ARG A 84 2.01 7.66 8.37
CA ARG A 84 1.64 8.98 8.92
C ARG A 84 0.23 9.39 8.52
N PRO A 85 -0.54 10.03 9.43
CA PRO A 85 -1.89 10.48 9.12
C PRO A 85 -1.86 11.57 8.03
N PRO A 86 -2.96 11.73 7.25
CA PRO A 86 -3.01 12.69 6.14
C PRO A 86 -2.62 14.13 6.52
N ALA A 87 -2.98 14.59 7.72
CA ALA A 87 -2.62 15.91 8.22
C ALA A 87 -1.09 16.15 8.31
N GLN A 88 -0.31 15.10 8.53
CA GLN A 88 1.15 15.16 8.62
C GLN A 88 1.85 14.92 7.27
N MET A 89 1.10 14.58 6.21
CA MET A 89 1.64 14.28 4.89
C MET A 89 1.91 15.51 4.03
N ARG A 90 1.35 16.68 4.36
CA ARG A 90 1.55 17.91 3.57
C ARG A 90 3.03 18.29 3.45
N ARG A 91 3.76 18.31 4.56
CA ARG A 91 5.19 18.67 4.58
C ARG A 91 6.07 17.72 3.74
N PRO A 92 6.02 16.38 3.90
CA PRO A 92 6.84 15.49 3.08
C PRO A 92 6.46 15.54 1.60
N ILE A 93 5.17 15.67 1.25
CA ILE A 93 4.72 15.82 -0.14
C ILE A 93 5.35 17.06 -0.76
N VAL A 94 5.18 18.23 -0.12
CA VAL A 94 5.74 19.49 -0.63
C VAL A 94 7.25 19.38 -0.75
N LEU A 95 7.95 18.88 0.26
CA LEU A 95 9.40 18.78 0.25
C LEU A 95 9.91 17.90 -0.90
N HIS A 96 9.39 16.68 -1.04
CA HIS A 96 9.90 15.77 -2.06
C HIS A 96 9.51 16.22 -3.48
N LEU A 97 8.28 16.72 -3.68
CA LEU A 97 7.85 17.15 -5.02
C LEU A 97 8.49 18.48 -5.43
N SER A 98 8.67 19.44 -4.51
CA SER A 98 9.29 20.73 -4.84
C SER A 98 10.76 20.61 -5.20
N ILE A 99 11.53 19.75 -4.53
CA ILE A 99 12.94 19.50 -4.86
C ILE A 99 13.06 19.08 -6.33
N TRP A 100 12.28 18.08 -6.75
CA TRP A 100 12.34 17.57 -8.12
C TRP A 100 11.69 18.51 -9.14
N ALA A 101 10.69 19.30 -8.74
CA ALA A 101 10.13 20.36 -9.58
C ALA A 101 11.15 21.47 -9.86
N ILE A 102 11.96 21.85 -8.86
CA ILE A 102 13.05 22.81 -9.06
C ILE A 102 14.08 22.24 -10.04
N VAL A 103 14.51 20.99 -9.86
CA VAL A 103 15.46 20.32 -10.78
C VAL A 103 14.90 20.26 -12.21
N ALA A 104 13.60 20.03 -12.39
CA ALA A 104 12.94 20.00 -13.69
C ALA A 104 12.84 21.36 -14.40
N VAL A 105 12.66 22.44 -13.63
CA VAL A 105 12.38 23.79 -14.16
C VAL A 105 13.65 24.65 -14.26
N LEU A 106 14.63 24.45 -13.38
CA LEU A 106 15.82 25.29 -13.28
C LEU A 106 16.57 25.49 -14.61
N PRO A 107 16.80 24.46 -15.44
CA PRO A 107 17.47 24.63 -16.75
C PRO A 107 16.63 25.41 -17.78
N GLN A 108 15.30 25.46 -17.59
CA GLN A 108 14.39 26.19 -18.48
C GLN A 108 14.35 27.69 -18.16
N VAL A 109 14.58 28.04 -16.89
CA VAL A 109 14.58 29.42 -16.41
C VAL A 109 15.97 30.04 -16.51
N ILE A 110 17.02 29.24 -16.26
CA ILE A 110 18.41 29.70 -16.25
C ILE A 110 19.19 28.90 -17.30
N PRO A 111 19.32 29.41 -18.55
CA PRO A 111 19.96 28.68 -19.65
C PRO A 111 21.43 28.32 -19.42
N SER A 112 22.12 28.98 -18.49
CA SER A 112 23.49 28.65 -18.10
C SER A 112 23.58 27.38 -17.23
N VAL A 113 22.48 26.97 -16.60
CA VAL A 113 22.41 25.76 -15.79
C VAL A 113 22.07 24.57 -16.68
N ARG A 114 23.01 23.64 -16.83
CA ARG A 114 22.76 22.34 -17.47
C ARG A 114 22.55 21.28 -16.39
N VAL A 115 21.41 20.58 -16.45
CA VAL A 115 21.13 19.43 -15.59
C VAL A 115 21.24 18.16 -16.45
N GLY A 116 22.05 17.21 -16.00
CA GLY A 116 22.03 15.85 -16.53
C GLY A 116 20.79 15.13 -16.01
N TYR A 117 19.69 15.14 -16.78
CA TYR A 117 18.42 14.55 -16.34
C TYR A 117 18.54 13.06 -16.01
N ASP A 118 19.37 12.31 -16.73
CA ASP A 118 19.60 10.88 -16.44
C ASP A 118 20.19 10.68 -15.04
N ALA A 119 21.18 11.50 -14.65
CA ALA A 119 21.74 11.48 -13.31
C ALA A 119 20.73 11.96 -12.25
N ALA A 120 19.90 12.96 -12.56
CA ALA A 120 18.87 13.44 -11.65
C ALA A 120 17.78 12.37 -11.40
N ILE A 121 17.35 11.65 -12.44
CA ILE A 121 16.42 10.52 -12.33
C ILE A 121 17.04 9.42 -11.48
N ALA A 122 18.30 9.07 -11.75
CA ALA A 122 19.06 8.09 -10.98
C ALA A 122 19.10 8.43 -9.48
N VAL A 123 19.42 9.69 -9.13
CA VAL A 123 19.42 10.14 -7.73
C VAL A 123 18.00 10.08 -7.13
N SER A 124 16.97 10.46 -7.89
CA SER A 124 15.58 10.38 -7.45
C SER A 124 15.16 8.95 -7.08
N TYR A 125 15.52 7.98 -7.92
CA TYR A 125 15.23 6.56 -7.69
C TYR A 125 16.03 6.00 -6.52
N LEU A 126 17.30 6.37 -6.40
CA LEU A 126 18.14 5.96 -5.28
C LEU A 126 17.60 6.47 -3.94
N VAL A 127 17.27 7.76 -3.86
CA VAL A 127 16.69 8.38 -2.65
C VAL A 127 15.37 7.71 -2.28
N ALA A 128 14.50 7.48 -3.27
CA ALA A 128 13.22 6.79 -3.05
C ALA A 128 13.41 5.34 -2.58
N ALA A 129 14.29 4.57 -3.22
CA ALA A 129 14.59 3.19 -2.85
C ALA A 129 15.16 3.09 -1.43
N ILE A 130 16.12 3.96 -1.07
CA ILE A 130 16.66 4.04 0.30
C ILE A 130 15.55 4.39 1.29
N GLY A 131 14.70 5.38 0.98
CA GLY A 131 13.58 5.77 1.84
C GLY A 131 12.57 4.63 2.07
N ILE A 132 12.23 3.89 1.02
CA ILE A 132 11.35 2.71 1.12
C ILE A 132 12.00 1.62 1.98
N LEU A 133 13.28 1.33 1.76
CA LEU A 133 14.03 0.34 2.55
C LEU A 133 14.16 0.76 4.02
N GLN A 134 14.32 2.04 4.31
CA GLN A 134 14.31 2.56 5.68
C GLN A 134 12.97 2.34 6.38
N ILE A 135 11.84 2.56 5.69
CA ILE A 135 10.51 2.23 6.23
C ILE A 135 10.40 0.71 6.43
N TRP A 136 10.82 -0.09 5.46
CA TRP A 136 10.73 -1.56 5.53
C TRP A 136 11.56 -2.16 6.68
N ARG A 137 12.75 -1.60 6.94
CA ARG A 137 13.65 -2.00 8.04
C ARG A 137 13.04 -1.77 9.42
N ARG A 138 12.13 -0.81 9.57
CA ARG A 138 11.40 -0.56 10.82
C ARG A 138 10.31 -1.59 11.12
N GLY A 139 10.11 -2.57 10.24
CA GLY A 139 9.17 -3.67 10.46
C GLY A 139 7.74 -3.34 10.06
N ALA A 140 6.82 -4.25 10.43
CA ALA A 140 5.39 -4.08 10.15
C ALA A 140 4.78 -2.90 10.93
N ASP A 141 5.34 -2.57 12.09
CA ASP A 141 4.87 -1.52 13.00
C ASP A 141 4.97 -0.12 12.39
N ALA A 142 5.87 0.06 11.41
CA ALA A 142 6.00 1.32 10.69
C ALA A 142 4.76 1.64 9.83
N LEU A 143 3.98 0.63 9.43
CA LEU A 143 2.80 0.74 8.58
C LEU A 143 1.51 0.86 9.41
N ALA A 144 1.52 1.70 10.44
CA ALA A 144 0.46 1.82 11.43
C ALA A 144 -0.95 2.14 10.87
N LEU A 145 -1.03 2.68 9.65
CA LEU A 145 -2.29 3.01 8.97
C LEU A 145 -2.71 2.00 7.91
N ALA A 146 -1.90 0.98 7.63
CA ALA A 146 -2.28 -0.08 6.70
C ALA A 146 -3.29 -1.04 7.35
N PRO A 147 -4.30 -1.53 6.61
CA PRO A 147 -5.11 -2.65 7.08
C PRO A 147 -4.24 -3.87 7.40
N LEU A 148 -4.56 -4.59 8.48
CA LEU A 148 -3.75 -5.72 8.97
C LEU A 148 -3.57 -6.81 7.90
N GLU A 149 -4.63 -7.10 7.15
CA GLU A 149 -4.62 -8.06 6.04
C GLU A 149 -3.67 -7.64 4.91
N LEU A 150 -3.47 -6.33 4.74
CA LEU A 150 -2.63 -5.77 3.69
C LEU A 150 -1.16 -5.65 4.10
N THR A 151 -0.87 -5.58 5.40
CA THR A 151 0.45 -5.20 5.93
C THR A 151 1.57 -6.14 5.46
N ARG A 152 1.36 -7.46 5.50
CA ARG A 152 2.34 -8.44 5.00
C ARG A 152 2.57 -8.28 3.49
N GLY A 153 1.49 -8.11 2.73
CA GLY A 153 1.56 -7.89 1.28
C GLY A 153 2.27 -6.59 0.93
N LEU A 154 2.01 -5.52 1.68
CA LEU A 154 2.63 -4.21 1.48
C LEU A 154 4.14 -4.27 1.70
N ARG A 155 4.62 -4.99 2.72
CA ARG A 155 6.06 -5.17 2.94
C ARG A 155 6.75 -5.89 1.80
N VAL A 156 6.10 -6.90 1.20
CA VAL A 156 6.62 -7.55 -0.01
C VAL A 156 6.65 -6.56 -1.17
N TRP A 157 5.58 -5.79 -1.36
CA TRP A 157 5.52 -4.78 -2.42
C TRP A 157 6.53 -3.66 -2.25
N MET A 158 6.88 -3.28 -1.03
CA MET A 158 7.96 -2.33 -0.78
C MET A 158 9.30 -2.86 -1.28
N LEU A 159 9.61 -4.14 -1.03
CA LEU A 159 10.83 -4.76 -1.56
C LEU A 159 10.78 -4.85 -3.08
N VAL A 160 9.66 -5.27 -3.66
CA VAL A 160 9.48 -5.30 -5.12
C VAL A 160 9.69 -3.91 -5.72
N ALA A 161 9.08 -2.87 -5.14
CA ALA A 161 9.21 -1.50 -5.60
C ALA A 161 10.65 -0.98 -5.48
N ALA A 162 11.34 -1.24 -4.35
CA ALA A 162 12.73 -0.85 -4.16
C ALA A 162 13.66 -1.58 -5.15
N SER A 163 13.47 -2.89 -5.36
CA SER A 163 14.21 -3.67 -6.33
C SER A 163 13.96 -3.19 -7.76
N MET A 164 12.71 -2.86 -8.10
CA MET A 164 12.36 -2.34 -9.41
C MET A 164 13.00 -0.96 -9.66
N LEU A 165 13.01 -0.06 -8.67
CA LEU A 165 13.74 1.22 -8.75
C LEU A 165 15.25 1.00 -8.93
N ALA A 166 15.83 0.01 -8.26
CA ALA A 166 17.24 -0.32 -8.42
C ALA A 166 17.56 -0.89 -9.82
N VAL A 167 16.69 -1.73 -10.38
CA VAL A 167 16.82 -2.21 -11.77
C VAL A 167 16.73 -1.05 -12.75
N MET A 168 15.74 -0.15 -12.59
CA MET A 168 15.62 1.05 -13.44
C MET A 168 16.87 1.93 -13.36
N LEU A 169 17.40 2.15 -12.16
CA LEU A 169 18.66 2.88 -11.96
C LEU A 169 19.83 2.27 -12.74
N VAL A 170 19.95 0.94 -12.77
CA VAL A 170 21.00 0.24 -13.55
C VAL A 170 20.80 0.43 -15.05
N PHE A 171 19.56 0.32 -15.53
CA PHE A 171 19.25 0.56 -16.94
C PHE A 171 19.54 2.02 -17.35
N ASP A 172 19.12 3.00 -16.56
CA ASP A 172 19.37 4.41 -16.83
C ASP A 172 20.88 4.71 -16.86
N ALA A 173 21.64 4.13 -15.92
CA ALA A 173 23.10 4.25 -15.91
C ALA A 173 23.76 3.60 -17.14
N ALA A 174 23.32 2.39 -17.53
CA ALA A 174 23.82 1.69 -18.70
C ALA A 174 23.52 2.46 -20.00
N ILE A 175 22.32 3.01 -20.13
CA ILE A 175 21.92 3.84 -21.26
C ILE A 175 22.78 5.11 -21.32
N ALA A 176 22.98 5.79 -20.18
CA ALA A 176 23.82 6.99 -20.11
C ALA A 176 25.27 6.70 -20.53
N VAL A 177 25.84 5.57 -20.08
CA VAL A 177 27.19 5.13 -20.47
C VAL A 177 27.25 4.82 -21.97
N SER A 178 26.28 4.08 -22.50
CA SER A 178 26.22 3.72 -23.92
C SER A 178 26.13 4.95 -24.85
N PHE A 179 25.37 5.98 -24.44
CA PHE A 179 25.38 7.26 -25.16
C PHE A 179 26.71 8.01 -25.02
N ALA A 180 27.34 7.99 -23.84
CA ALA A 180 28.62 8.65 -23.61
C ALA A 180 29.78 8.01 -24.41
N THR A 181 29.72 6.69 -24.66
CA THR A 181 30.71 5.96 -25.48
C THR A 181 30.39 5.97 -26.98
N GLY A 182 29.27 6.57 -27.40
CA GLY A 182 28.86 6.66 -28.79
C GLY A 182 28.19 5.39 -29.36
N GLN A 183 27.86 4.40 -28.51
CA GLN A 183 27.28 3.11 -28.90
C GLN A 183 25.75 3.19 -29.05
N ARG A 184 25.27 4.02 -29.99
CA ARG A 184 23.83 4.33 -30.13
C ARG A 184 22.93 3.11 -30.39
N GLU A 185 23.41 2.11 -31.12
CA GLU A 185 22.65 0.87 -31.36
C GLU A 185 22.44 0.06 -30.07
N GLU A 186 23.48 -0.01 -29.23
CA GLU A 186 23.41 -0.69 -27.93
C GLU A 186 22.41 0.02 -26.99
N ALA A 187 22.41 1.36 -26.94
CA ALA A 187 21.43 2.14 -26.19
C ALA A 187 19.97 1.81 -26.62
N LEU A 188 19.70 1.66 -27.93
CA LEU A 188 18.38 1.30 -28.44
C LEU A 188 17.97 -0.14 -28.04
N THR A 189 18.93 -1.08 -28.02
CA THR A 189 18.68 -2.43 -27.52
C THR A 189 18.40 -2.45 -26.02
N LEU A 190 19.12 -1.66 -25.22
CA LEU A 190 18.90 -1.52 -23.77
C LEU A 190 17.52 -0.92 -23.45
N ILE A 191 17.10 0.11 -24.19
CA ILE A 191 15.77 0.72 -24.04
C ILE A 191 14.67 -0.32 -24.35
N SER A 192 14.84 -1.07 -25.42
CA SER A 192 13.91 -2.14 -25.82
C SER A 192 13.83 -3.23 -24.75
N ALA A 193 14.98 -3.70 -24.24
CA ALA A 193 15.06 -4.70 -23.18
C ALA A 193 14.42 -4.20 -21.87
N GLY A 194 14.72 -2.97 -21.44
CA GLY A 194 14.14 -2.36 -20.24
C GLY A 194 12.61 -2.19 -20.33
N SER A 195 12.10 -1.89 -21.53
CA SER A 195 10.65 -1.81 -21.78
C SER A 195 9.96 -3.17 -21.62
N VAL A 196 10.59 -4.25 -22.11
CA VAL A 196 10.08 -5.62 -21.92
C VAL A 196 10.07 -6.01 -20.44
N VAL A 197 11.17 -5.74 -19.71
CA VAL A 197 11.26 -6.00 -18.27
C VAL A 197 10.17 -5.23 -17.50
N SER A 198 9.95 -3.96 -17.85
CA SER A 198 8.90 -3.13 -17.24
C SER A 198 7.50 -3.66 -17.54
N ALA A 199 7.23 -4.06 -18.79
CA ALA A 199 5.94 -4.64 -19.20
C ALA A 199 5.65 -5.96 -18.46
N LEU A 200 6.65 -6.83 -18.33
CA LEU A 200 6.54 -8.08 -17.55
C LEU A 200 6.32 -7.79 -16.05
N GLY A 201 7.03 -6.82 -15.49
CA GLY A 201 6.83 -6.37 -14.11
C GLY A 201 5.43 -5.83 -13.86
N LEU A 202 4.91 -5.01 -14.77
CA LEU A 202 3.54 -4.50 -14.73
C LEU A 202 2.52 -5.63 -14.84
N LEU A 203 2.74 -6.59 -15.75
CA LEU A 203 1.86 -7.76 -15.90
C LEU A 203 1.84 -8.60 -14.61
N ALA A 204 3.00 -8.87 -14.03
CA ALA A 204 3.11 -9.60 -12.76
C ALA A 204 2.41 -8.85 -11.61
N ALA A 205 2.53 -7.52 -11.56
CA ALA A 205 1.78 -6.69 -10.62
C ALA A 205 0.27 -6.81 -10.86
N ILE A 206 -0.21 -6.63 -12.09
CA ILE A 206 -1.63 -6.77 -12.44
C ILE A 206 -2.17 -8.14 -12.03
N ILE A 207 -1.47 -9.23 -12.35
CA ILE A 207 -1.88 -10.59 -11.97
C ILE A 207 -1.89 -10.75 -10.45
N SER A 208 -0.84 -10.30 -9.75
CA SER A 208 -0.75 -10.40 -8.29
C SER A 208 -1.86 -9.64 -7.58
N PHE A 209 -2.37 -8.55 -8.16
CA PHE A 209 -3.44 -7.73 -7.60
C PHE A 209 -4.82 -8.21 -8.04
N SER A 210 -5.00 -8.67 -9.27
CA SER A 210 -6.25 -9.25 -9.78
C SER A 210 -6.63 -10.53 -9.02
N ASN A 211 -5.63 -11.34 -8.64
CA ASN A 211 -5.84 -12.52 -7.79
C ASN A 211 -6.17 -12.17 -6.34
N ARG A 212 -5.91 -10.92 -5.90
CA ARG A 212 -6.45 -10.41 -4.64
C ARG A 212 -7.85 -9.93 -4.95
N ARG A 213 -8.79 -10.87 -4.98
CA ARG A 213 -10.20 -10.54 -4.83
C ARG A 213 -10.28 -9.56 -3.66
N THR A 214 -10.69 -8.31 -3.92
CA THR A 214 -11.57 -7.66 -2.96
C THR A 214 -12.54 -8.76 -2.57
N PRO A 215 -12.66 -9.15 -1.29
CA PRO A 215 -13.94 -9.66 -0.84
C PRO A 215 -14.86 -8.54 -1.30
N GLU A 216 -15.51 -8.76 -2.44
CA GLU A 216 -16.57 -7.93 -2.95
C GLU A 216 -17.33 -7.62 -1.70
N ALA A 217 -17.33 -6.32 -1.34
CA ALA A 217 -18.10 -5.81 -0.23
C ALA A 217 -19.36 -6.63 -0.28
N ALA A 218 -19.48 -7.56 0.67
CA ALA A 218 -20.54 -8.53 0.59
C ALA A 218 -21.73 -7.60 0.70
N ILE A 219 -22.38 -7.39 -0.44
CA ILE A 219 -23.80 -7.18 -0.50
C ILE A 219 -24.31 -8.54 -0.04
N SER A 220 -24.08 -8.82 1.25
CA SER A 220 -24.98 -9.60 2.05
C SER A 220 -26.31 -8.95 1.70
N PRO A 221 -27.23 -9.71 1.09
CA PRO A 221 -28.55 -9.20 0.84
C PRO A 221 -29.04 -8.53 2.13
N PRO A 222 -29.82 -7.43 2.04
CA PRO A 222 -30.47 -6.86 3.22
C PRO A 222 -31.06 -8.01 4.03
N PRO A 223 -30.88 -7.99 5.36
CA PRO A 223 -30.89 -9.18 6.20
C PRO A 223 -32.05 -10.07 5.81
N ALA A 224 -31.72 -11.24 5.22
CA ALA A 224 -32.70 -12.29 5.13
C ALA A 224 -33.14 -12.54 6.57
N ALA A 225 -34.45 -12.49 6.79
CA ALA A 225 -35.07 -12.80 8.07
C ALA A 225 -34.39 -14.03 8.71
N PRO A 226 -34.29 -14.08 10.04
CA PRO A 226 -33.53 -15.11 10.75
C PRO A 226 -34.20 -16.48 10.58
N THR A 227 -33.91 -17.18 9.48
CA THR A 227 -34.49 -18.50 9.22
C THR A 227 -33.61 -19.45 8.41
N ALA A 228 -32.39 -19.07 7.98
CA ALA A 228 -31.40 -20.05 7.54
C ALA A 228 -30.63 -20.55 8.76
N THR A 229 -30.90 -21.78 9.19
CA THR A 229 -30.22 -22.40 10.33
C THR A 229 -28.70 -22.42 10.10
N VAL A 230 -27.97 -21.54 10.79
CA VAL A 230 -26.49 -21.54 10.78
C VAL A 230 -26.02 -22.98 11.05
N PRO A 231 -25.16 -23.59 10.22
CA PRO A 231 -24.74 -24.98 10.43
C PRO A 231 -24.20 -25.18 11.85
N ASP A 232 -24.61 -26.27 12.52
CA ASP A 232 -24.21 -26.51 13.91
C ASP A 232 -22.68 -26.58 14.07
N GLU A 233 -21.97 -27.06 13.05
CA GLU A 233 -20.50 -27.07 13.00
C GLU A 233 -19.89 -25.66 13.07
N ALA A 234 -20.50 -24.67 12.37
CA ALA A 234 -20.03 -23.30 12.39
C ALA A 234 -20.24 -22.66 13.78
N ARG A 235 -21.38 -22.94 14.43
CA ARG A 235 -21.64 -22.49 15.81
C ARG A 235 -20.69 -23.15 16.80
N GLN A 236 -20.44 -24.44 16.67
CA GLN A 236 -19.49 -25.16 17.53
C GLN A 236 -18.06 -24.62 17.36
N LEU A 237 -17.64 -24.33 16.12
CA LEU A 237 -16.31 -23.77 15.87
C LEU A 237 -16.18 -22.35 16.41
N GLU A 238 -17.20 -21.50 16.27
CA GLU A 238 -17.22 -20.18 16.89
C GLU A 238 -17.17 -20.28 18.43
N HIS A 239 -17.94 -21.18 19.03
CA HIS A 239 -17.93 -21.39 20.48
C HIS A 239 -16.56 -21.80 20.99
N ARG A 240 -15.92 -22.80 20.35
CA ARG A 240 -14.56 -23.23 20.69
C ARG A 240 -13.55 -22.09 20.52
N THR A 241 -13.74 -21.24 19.51
CA THR A 241 -12.91 -20.06 19.28
C THR A 241 -13.07 -19.06 20.44
N LYS A 242 -14.30 -18.81 20.86
CA LYS A 242 -14.63 -17.93 21.99
C LYS A 242 -14.00 -18.43 23.29
N GLU A 243 -14.20 -19.70 23.61
CA GLU A 243 -13.60 -20.34 24.80
C GLU A 243 -12.09 -20.18 24.79
N LEU A 244 -11.44 -20.53 23.68
CA LEU A 244 -9.99 -20.37 23.56
C LEU A 244 -9.53 -18.93 23.77
N LEU A 245 -10.22 -17.95 23.16
CA LEU A 245 -9.89 -16.53 23.31
C LEU A 245 -10.03 -16.07 24.76
N VAL A 246 -11.11 -16.45 25.43
CA VAL A 246 -11.42 -16.02 26.81
C VAL A 246 -10.50 -16.71 27.82
N ASP A 247 -10.38 -18.03 27.77
CA ASP A 247 -9.67 -18.83 28.76
C ASP A 247 -8.17 -18.55 28.76
N THR A 248 -7.58 -18.45 27.56
CA THR A 248 -6.13 -18.17 27.43
C THR A 248 -5.81 -16.69 27.36
N ARG A 249 -6.85 -15.83 27.34
CA ARG A 249 -6.72 -14.38 27.05
C ARG A 249 -5.91 -14.10 25.78
N LEU A 250 -6.00 -14.98 24.78
CA LEU A 250 -5.22 -14.87 23.54
C LEU A 250 -5.49 -13.55 22.80
N PHE A 251 -6.67 -12.96 22.99
CA PHE A 251 -7.00 -11.65 22.43
C PHE A 251 -6.07 -10.53 22.94
N LEU A 252 -5.34 -10.70 24.05
CA LEU A 252 -4.34 -9.75 24.52
C LEU A 252 -3.01 -9.85 23.77
N ASP A 253 -2.75 -10.96 23.07
CA ASP A 253 -1.55 -11.13 22.25
C ASP A 253 -1.63 -10.19 21.03
N THR A 254 -0.71 -9.24 20.95
CA THR A 254 -0.61 -8.28 19.84
C THR A 254 -0.23 -8.96 18.52
N ASP A 255 0.44 -10.13 18.59
CA ASP A 255 0.88 -10.90 17.43
C ASP A 255 -0.15 -11.97 17.01
N LEU A 256 -1.36 -11.95 17.58
CA LEU A 256 -2.42 -12.90 17.21
C LEU A 256 -2.86 -12.69 15.77
N THR A 257 -2.80 -13.76 14.97
CA THR A 257 -3.27 -13.80 13.58
C THR A 257 -4.32 -14.89 13.38
N LEU A 258 -5.09 -14.79 12.29
CA LEU A 258 -6.03 -15.85 11.88
C LEU A 258 -5.33 -17.21 11.79
N ASP A 259 -4.15 -17.28 11.17
CA ASP A 259 -3.38 -18.52 11.05
C ASP A 259 -2.98 -19.09 12.41
N ARG A 260 -2.59 -18.24 13.38
CA ARG A 260 -2.23 -18.68 14.73
C ARG A 260 -3.46 -19.19 15.48
N LEU A 261 -4.58 -18.49 15.38
CA LEU A 261 -5.84 -18.90 16.01
C LEU A 261 -6.34 -20.23 15.43
N ALA A 262 -6.33 -20.36 14.10
CA ALA A 262 -6.71 -21.57 13.39
C ALA A 262 -5.80 -22.76 13.73
N LYS A 263 -4.46 -22.53 13.80
CA LYS A 263 -3.50 -23.55 14.25
C LYS A 263 -3.75 -24.02 15.68
N ARG A 264 -4.09 -23.11 16.59
CA ARG A 264 -4.42 -23.45 17.99
C ARG A 264 -5.72 -24.25 18.10
N LEU A 265 -6.65 -24.05 17.17
CA LEU A 265 -7.92 -24.78 17.09
C LEU A 265 -7.84 -26.07 16.26
N HIS A 266 -6.68 -26.34 15.62
CA HIS A 266 -6.45 -27.44 14.69
C HIS A 266 -7.43 -27.46 13.51
N VAL A 267 -7.73 -26.29 12.94
CA VAL A 267 -8.63 -26.14 11.78
C VAL A 267 -7.99 -25.30 10.66
N PRO A 268 -8.47 -25.42 9.41
CA PRO A 268 -8.08 -24.51 8.34
C PRO A 268 -8.51 -23.06 8.62
N ALA A 269 -7.64 -22.09 8.34
CA ALA A 269 -7.91 -20.66 8.52
C ALA A 269 -9.19 -20.19 7.80
N ARG A 270 -9.44 -20.74 6.60
CA ARG A 270 -10.65 -20.45 5.82
C ARG A 270 -11.92 -20.90 6.52
N ALA A 271 -11.94 -22.12 7.07
CA ALA A 271 -13.09 -22.66 7.78
C ALA A 271 -13.42 -21.83 9.03
N LEU A 272 -12.39 -21.38 9.77
CA LEU A 272 -12.57 -20.47 10.90
C LEU A 272 -13.15 -19.12 10.46
N SER A 273 -12.64 -18.53 9.37
CA SER A 273 -13.16 -17.27 8.86
C SER A 273 -14.61 -17.36 8.41
N GLU A 274 -14.97 -18.44 7.71
CA GLU A 274 -16.35 -18.69 7.26
C GLU A 274 -17.29 -18.90 8.46
N ALA A 275 -16.88 -19.69 9.46
CA ALA A 275 -17.67 -19.94 10.66
C ALA A 275 -17.95 -18.65 11.45
N ILE A 276 -16.94 -17.81 11.70
CA ILE A 276 -17.13 -16.52 12.39
C ILE A 276 -18.02 -15.57 11.58
N ASN A 277 -17.83 -15.51 10.26
CA ASN A 277 -18.66 -14.65 9.42
C ASN A 277 -20.14 -15.08 9.44
N GLN A 278 -20.42 -16.38 9.34
CA GLN A 278 -21.78 -16.92 9.34
C GLN A 278 -22.49 -16.78 10.69
N THR A 279 -21.75 -16.86 11.80
CA THR A 279 -22.31 -16.83 13.16
C THR A 279 -22.43 -15.42 13.72
N GLN A 280 -21.44 -14.56 13.45
CA GLN A 280 -21.28 -13.26 14.11
C GLN A 280 -21.44 -12.09 13.13
N ASN A 281 -21.62 -12.35 11.82
CA ASN A 281 -21.71 -11.34 10.77
C ASN A 281 -20.52 -10.35 10.79
N MET A 282 -19.34 -10.82 11.17
CA MET A 282 -18.13 -10.02 11.26
C MET A 282 -16.91 -10.82 10.81
N ASN A 283 -15.82 -10.13 10.46
CA ASN A 283 -14.56 -10.82 10.17
C ASN A 283 -13.84 -11.20 11.47
N VAL A 284 -12.84 -12.09 11.37
CA VAL A 284 -12.11 -12.59 12.56
C VAL A 284 -11.38 -11.47 13.33
N SER A 285 -10.90 -10.43 12.63
CA SER A 285 -10.27 -9.29 13.31
C SER A 285 -11.26 -8.48 14.12
N GLN A 286 -12.46 -8.21 13.59
CA GLN A 286 -13.54 -7.53 14.29
C GLN A 286 -14.01 -8.37 15.50
N TYR A 287 -14.09 -9.68 15.31
CA TYR A 287 -14.42 -10.62 16.37
C TYR A 287 -13.43 -10.55 17.51
N VAL A 288 -12.13 -10.71 17.26
CA VAL A 288 -11.07 -10.58 18.29
C VAL A 288 -11.06 -9.19 18.92
N ASN A 289 -11.20 -8.13 18.12
CA ASN A 289 -11.22 -6.76 18.62
C ASN A 289 -12.43 -6.51 19.55
N SER A 290 -13.56 -7.19 19.38
CA SER A 290 -14.70 -7.06 20.30
C SER A 290 -14.33 -7.48 21.73
N PHE A 291 -13.52 -8.54 21.90
CA PHE A 291 -13.00 -8.96 23.21
C PHE A 291 -12.00 -7.95 23.75
N ARG A 292 -11.07 -7.48 22.91
CA ARG A 292 -10.10 -6.44 23.29
C ARG A 292 -10.77 -5.16 23.77
N LEU A 293 -11.80 -4.70 23.05
CA LEU A 293 -12.58 -3.50 23.38
C LEU A 293 -13.39 -3.68 24.66
N THR A 294 -13.99 -4.85 24.85
CA THR A 294 -14.70 -5.18 26.09
C THR A 294 -13.76 -5.12 27.29
N HIS A 295 -12.56 -5.69 27.16
CA HIS A 295 -11.52 -5.60 28.19
C HIS A 295 -11.07 -4.16 28.43
N ALA A 296 -10.84 -3.39 27.36
CA ALA A 296 -10.45 -1.99 27.46
C ALA A 296 -11.50 -1.13 28.15
N ALA A 297 -12.79 -1.33 27.84
CA ALA A 297 -13.90 -0.64 28.46
C ALA A 297 -13.96 -0.94 29.97
N GLN A 298 -13.71 -2.19 30.36
CA GLN A 298 -13.59 -2.58 31.76
C GLN A 298 -12.44 -1.83 32.44
N LEU A 299 -11.23 -1.84 31.86
CA LEU A 299 -10.07 -1.11 32.42
C LEU A 299 -10.32 0.40 32.52
N LEU A 300 -10.99 1.00 31.53
CA LEU A 300 -11.34 2.43 31.56
C LEU A 300 -12.27 2.79 32.72
N ALA A 301 -13.17 1.88 33.08
CA ALA A 301 -14.16 2.07 34.14
C ALA A 301 -13.61 1.75 35.54
N THR A 302 -12.78 0.71 35.68
CA THR A 302 -12.36 0.19 37.00
C THR A 302 -10.98 0.66 37.45
N THR A 303 -10.17 1.26 36.57
CA THR A 303 -8.78 1.64 36.88
C THR A 303 -8.49 3.10 36.58
N ASP A 304 -7.39 3.61 37.11
CA ASP A 304 -6.84 4.94 36.82
C ASP A 304 -5.76 4.94 35.73
N LEU A 305 -5.53 3.80 35.07
CA LEU A 305 -4.55 3.68 33.98
C LEU A 305 -4.80 4.76 32.92
N THR A 306 -3.76 5.35 32.32
CA THR A 306 -3.96 6.28 31.20
C THR A 306 -4.58 5.55 30.00
N VAL A 307 -5.24 6.28 29.08
CA VAL A 307 -5.82 5.67 27.87
C VAL A 307 -4.75 4.95 27.03
N THR A 308 -3.52 5.47 27.05
CA THR A 308 -2.36 4.82 26.42
C THR A 308 -2.06 3.47 27.07
N GLN A 309 -1.97 3.41 28.40
CA GLN A 309 -1.75 2.14 29.11
C GLN A 309 -2.90 1.16 28.88
N VAL A 310 -4.15 1.62 28.88
CA VAL A 310 -5.30 0.75 28.55
C VAL A 310 -5.19 0.17 27.15
N THR A 311 -4.74 0.96 26.17
CA THR A 311 -4.50 0.48 24.80
C THR A 311 -3.51 -0.68 24.81
N GLU A 312 -2.36 -0.49 25.47
CA GLU A 312 -1.27 -1.48 25.56
C GLU A 312 -1.74 -2.75 26.27
N HIS A 313 -2.46 -2.61 27.39
CA HIS A 313 -2.97 -3.75 28.16
C HIS A 313 -4.15 -4.48 27.51
N SER A 314 -4.73 -3.93 26.43
CA SER A 314 -5.89 -4.54 25.75
C SER A 314 -5.51 -5.25 24.45
N GLY A 315 -4.22 -5.46 24.19
CA GLY A 315 -3.75 -6.18 22.99
C GLY A 315 -3.87 -5.37 21.70
N PHE A 316 -4.06 -4.05 21.78
CA PHE A 316 -4.04 -3.18 20.62
C PHE A 316 -2.61 -2.76 20.28
N LEU A 317 -2.19 -3.03 19.05
CA LEU A 317 -0.86 -2.67 18.56
C LEU A 317 -0.64 -1.15 18.48
N THR A 318 -1.70 -0.37 18.21
CA THR A 318 -1.60 1.09 18.09
C THR A 318 -2.80 1.81 18.73
N ARG A 319 -2.52 3.00 19.28
CA ARG A 319 -3.54 3.89 19.87
C ARG A 319 -4.59 4.34 18.85
N SER A 320 -4.20 4.60 17.60
CA SER A 320 -5.14 5.02 16.56
C SER A 320 -6.14 3.92 16.19
N ASN A 321 -5.69 2.67 16.12
CA ASN A 321 -6.60 1.54 15.88
C ASN A 321 -7.58 1.39 17.05
N PHE A 322 -7.07 1.45 18.27
CA PHE A 322 -7.88 1.42 19.48
C PHE A 322 -8.95 2.51 19.50
N TYR A 323 -8.58 3.78 19.31
CA TYR A 323 -9.55 4.89 19.33
C TYR A 323 -10.64 4.72 18.27
N ARG A 324 -10.27 4.37 17.04
CA ARG A 324 -11.24 4.17 15.95
C ARG A 324 -12.21 3.04 16.24
N GLU A 325 -11.71 1.87 16.65
CA GLU A 325 -12.57 0.72 16.94
C GLU A 325 -13.42 0.95 18.20
N PHE A 326 -12.88 1.65 19.20
CA PHE A 326 -13.61 2.00 20.41
C PHE A 326 -14.75 2.98 20.10
N GLU A 327 -14.49 4.04 19.32
CA GLU A 327 -15.54 4.97 18.89
C GLU A 327 -16.58 4.29 18.00
N ARG A 328 -16.17 3.38 17.12
CA ARG A 328 -17.10 2.61 16.27
C ARG A 328 -18.06 1.76 17.09
N VAL A 329 -17.57 1.11 18.16
CA VAL A 329 -18.38 0.17 18.97
C VAL A 329 -19.17 0.88 20.06
N PHE A 330 -18.60 1.88 20.73
CA PHE A 330 -19.22 2.57 21.87
C PHE A 330 -19.81 3.93 21.52
N ALA A 331 -19.71 4.38 20.26
CA ALA A 331 -20.18 5.68 19.78
C ALA A 331 -19.59 6.89 20.54
N MET A 332 -18.47 6.71 21.24
CA MET A 332 -17.79 7.75 22.00
C MET A 332 -16.30 7.44 22.18
N SER A 333 -15.49 8.48 22.37
CA SER A 333 -14.04 8.30 22.59
C SER A 333 -13.76 7.59 23.92
N PRO A 334 -12.63 6.87 24.05
CA PRO A 334 -12.20 6.24 25.31
C PRO A 334 -12.16 7.21 26.50
N THR A 335 -11.75 8.46 26.24
CA THR A 335 -11.70 9.52 27.26
C THR A 335 -13.11 9.92 27.71
N ALA A 336 -14.04 10.09 26.76
CA ALA A 336 -15.43 10.40 27.06
C ALA A 336 -16.12 9.25 27.81
N TYR A 337 -15.85 8.00 27.39
CA TYR A 337 -16.36 6.79 28.05
C TYR A 337 -15.94 6.72 29.51
N ARG A 338 -14.65 6.96 29.81
CA ARG A 338 -14.16 7.02 31.19
C ARG A 338 -14.89 8.07 32.01
N LYS A 339 -15.03 9.29 31.47
CA LYS A 339 -15.71 10.38 32.18
C LYS A 339 -17.16 10.02 32.49
N ALA A 340 -17.85 9.37 31.56
CA ALA A 340 -19.23 8.91 31.77
C ALA A 340 -19.37 7.78 32.79
N LYS A 341 -18.34 6.94 32.99
CA LYS A 341 -18.35 5.83 33.96
C LYS A 341 -17.82 6.17 35.34
N LYS A 342 -17.05 7.26 35.47
CA LYS A 342 -16.53 7.77 36.74
C LYS A 342 -17.32 8.97 37.30
N SER A 343 -18.33 9.43 36.59
CA SER A 343 -19.32 10.39 37.10
C SER A 343 -20.42 9.69 37.87
#